data_AF-A0A7W3TAB1-F1
#
_entry.id   AF-A0A7W3TAB1-F1
#
_cell.length_a   1.000
_cell.length_b   1.000
_cell.length_c   1.000
_cell.angle_alpha   90.00
_cell.angle_beta   90.00
_cell.angle_gamma   90.00
#
_symmetry.space_group_name_H-M   'P 1'
#
loop_
_entity.id
_entity.type
_entity.pdbx_description
1 polymer ?
#
loop_
_entity_poly.entity_id
_entity_poly.type
_entity_poly.pdbx_seq_one_letter_code
_entity_poly.pdbx_strand_id
1 'polypeptide(L)'
;MGDGDPDLLVKFDRVRELGRKLRFVATEFENSESIASDYAEEAGHDGLAHELEQFAENWSKKRRQVIDAVGSFADIVDSAEEAFGGLDTELHKALTGEI
;
A
#
# COMPACT_ATOMS: atom_id res chain seq x y z
N MET A 1 -5.33 38.50 0.62
CA MET A 1 -4.37 37.59 -0.04
C MET A 1 -3.86 36.66 1.03
N GLY A 2 -4.21 35.38 0.98
CA GLY A 2 -3.79 34.39 1.96
C GLY A 2 -4.10 33.00 1.44
N ASP A 3 -3.04 32.30 1.07
CA ASP A 3 -2.86 30.84 0.93
C ASP A 3 -3.96 30.03 0.25
N GLY A 4 -3.95 30.04 -1.08
CA GLY A 4 -4.47 28.94 -1.90
C GLY A 4 -3.42 27.84 -2.05
N ASP A 5 -2.82 27.40 -0.94
CA ASP A 5 -1.81 26.33 -0.94
C ASP A 5 -2.52 24.97 -1.13
N PRO A 6 -1.94 24.02 -1.89
CA PRO A 6 -2.65 22.88 -2.45
C PRO A 6 -2.89 21.79 -1.40
N ASP A 7 -3.91 22.00 -0.58
CA ASP A 7 -4.40 21.04 0.44
C ASP A 7 -4.67 19.64 -0.15
N LEU A 8 -5.00 19.56 -1.44
CA LEU A 8 -5.18 18.29 -2.15
C LEU A 8 -3.85 17.58 -2.44
N LEU A 9 -2.81 18.27 -2.92
CA LEU A 9 -1.50 17.68 -3.18
C LEU A 9 -0.88 17.13 -1.89
N VAL A 10 -0.96 17.91 -0.80
CA VAL A 10 -0.49 17.49 0.53
C VAL A 10 -1.22 16.25 1.02
N LYS A 11 -2.53 16.11 0.74
CA LYS A 11 -3.30 14.89 1.06
C LYS A 11 -2.88 13.70 0.21
N PHE A 12 -2.64 13.88 -1.08
CA PHE A 12 -2.17 12.79 -1.96
C PHE A 12 -0.78 12.28 -1.56
N ASP A 13 0.14 13.17 -1.20
CA ASP A 13 1.45 12.80 -0.68
C ASP A 13 1.36 11.90 0.57
N ARG A 14 0.45 12.23 1.49
CA ARG A 14 0.19 11.46 2.72
C ARG A 14 -0.35 10.07 2.40
N VAL A 15 -1.22 9.98 1.41
CA VAL A 15 -1.78 8.70 0.96
C VAL A 15 -0.71 7.83 0.30
N ARG A 16 0.12 8.42 -0.56
CA ARG A 16 1.27 7.74 -1.18
C ARG A 16 2.27 7.27 -0.13
N GLU A 17 2.52 8.07 0.91
CA GLU A 17 3.36 7.71 2.06
C GLU A 17 2.78 6.52 2.84
N LEU A 18 1.47 6.53 3.12
CA LEU A 18 0.78 5.41 3.76
C LEU A 18 0.93 4.13 2.94
N GLY A 19 0.75 4.19 1.62
CA GLY A 19 0.97 3.04 0.73
C GLY A 19 2.41 2.51 0.75
N ARG A 20 3.42 3.38 0.87
CA ARG A 20 4.83 2.96 1.05
C ARG A 20 5.04 2.26 2.39
N LYS A 21 4.48 2.81 3.49
CA LYS A 21 4.59 2.22 4.83
C LYS A 21 3.90 0.85 4.91
N LEU A 22 2.72 0.71 4.30
CA LEU A 22 2.01 -0.57 4.26
C LEU A 22 2.78 -1.63 3.46
N ARG A 23 3.41 -1.25 2.34
CA ARG A 23 4.32 -2.14 1.60
C ARG A 23 5.53 -2.57 2.43
N PHE A 24 6.17 -1.63 3.14
CA PHE A 24 7.29 -1.95 4.03
C PHE A 24 6.88 -2.96 5.12
N VAL A 25 5.74 -2.72 5.78
CA VAL A 25 5.19 -3.66 6.77
C VAL A 25 4.92 -5.03 6.14
N ALA A 26 4.37 -5.08 4.93
CA ALA A 26 4.14 -6.35 4.22
C ALA A 26 5.45 -7.13 3.95
N THR A 27 6.53 -6.44 3.57
CA THR A 27 7.86 -7.04 3.32
C THR A 27 8.51 -7.56 4.62
N GLU A 28 8.46 -6.81 5.72
CA GLU A 28 8.99 -7.29 7.01
C GLU A 28 8.26 -8.57 7.48
N PHE A 29 6.97 -8.65 7.18
CA PHE A 29 6.17 -9.84 7.44
C PHE A 29 6.43 -11.01 6.47
N GLU A 30 6.96 -10.79 5.26
CA GLU A 30 7.47 -11.84 4.37
C GLU A 30 8.69 -12.54 4.97
N ASN A 31 9.63 -11.76 5.46
CA ASN A 31 10.83 -12.29 6.10
C ASN A 31 10.50 -13.14 7.34
N SER A 32 9.39 -12.85 8.03
CA SER A 32 8.96 -13.61 9.22
C SER A 32 8.32 -14.98 8.88
N GLU A 33 7.73 -15.15 7.69
CA GLU A 33 7.14 -16.43 7.24
C GLU A 33 8.22 -17.47 6.92
N SER A 34 9.32 -17.04 6.28
CA SER A 34 10.49 -17.89 6.02
C SER A 34 10.92 -18.60 7.30
N ILE A 35 11.02 -17.81 8.38
CA ILE A 35 11.46 -18.30 9.69
C ILE A 35 10.50 -19.37 10.24
N ALA A 36 9.19 -19.19 10.10
CA ALA A 36 8.20 -20.15 10.59
C ALA A 36 8.24 -21.47 9.81
N SER A 37 8.38 -21.42 8.49
CA SER A 37 8.53 -22.62 7.65
C SER A 37 9.81 -23.38 8.00
N ASP A 38 10.92 -22.66 8.17
CA ASP A 38 12.22 -23.25 8.51
C ASP A 38 12.17 -23.96 9.89
N TYR A 39 11.47 -23.38 10.87
CA TYR A 39 11.32 -23.99 12.20
C TYR A 39 10.33 -25.17 12.25
N ALA A 40 9.41 -25.30 11.29
CA ALA A 40 8.49 -26.45 11.25
C ALA A 40 9.25 -27.77 11.02
N GLU A 41 10.28 -27.74 10.18
CA GLU A 41 11.17 -28.89 9.93
C GLU A 41 12.02 -29.24 11.17
N GLU A 42 12.35 -28.25 12.01
CA GLU A 42 13.12 -28.43 13.24
C GLU A 42 12.27 -28.79 14.47
N ALA A 43 10.94 -28.63 14.42
CA ALA A 43 10.05 -28.74 15.57
C ALA A 43 10.01 -30.14 16.21
N GLY A 44 10.44 -31.19 15.49
CA GLY A 44 10.55 -32.57 15.98
C GLY A 44 9.24 -33.22 16.45
N HIS A 45 8.10 -32.55 16.24
CA HIS A 45 6.77 -32.98 16.67
C HIS A 45 5.75 -32.66 15.57
N ASP A 46 5.21 -33.71 14.95
CA ASP A 46 4.35 -33.62 13.75
C ASP A 46 3.13 -32.69 13.93
N GLY A 47 2.51 -32.70 15.12
CA GLY A 47 1.38 -31.82 15.40
C GLY A 47 1.76 -30.33 15.49
N LEU A 48 2.98 -30.02 15.92
CA LEU A 48 3.46 -28.64 15.99
C LEU A 48 3.89 -28.16 14.59
N ALA A 49 4.57 -29.03 13.83
CA ALA A 49 4.90 -28.76 12.43
C ALA A 49 3.64 -28.46 11.60
N HIS A 50 2.57 -29.26 11.76
CA HIS A 50 1.30 -29.02 11.06
C HIS A 50 0.67 -27.66 11.39
N GLU A 51 0.62 -27.27 12.66
CA GLU A 51 0.07 -25.97 13.05
C GLU A 51 0.93 -24.80 12.55
N LEU A 52 2.25 -24.96 12.50
CA LEU A 52 3.17 -23.98 11.91
C LEU A 52 2.97 -23.83 10.40
N GLU A 53 2.82 -24.93 9.66
CA GLU A 53 2.50 -24.91 8.23
C GLU A 53 1.16 -24.23 7.96
N GLN A 54 0.13 -24.57 8.73
CA GLN A 54 -1.21 -23.96 8.62
C GLN A 54 -1.19 -22.47 8.96
N PHE A 55 -0.41 -22.08 9.96
CA PHE A 55 -0.19 -20.68 10.28
C PHE A 55 0.48 -19.94 9.10
N ALA A 56 1.55 -20.52 8.53
CA ALA A 56 2.27 -19.94 7.40
C ALA A 56 1.37 -19.78 6.18
N GLU A 57 0.60 -20.81 5.79
CA GLU A 57 -0.30 -20.74 4.63
C GLU A 57 -1.39 -19.65 4.80
N ASN A 58 -2.05 -19.64 5.96
CA ASN A 58 -3.09 -18.66 6.25
C ASN A 58 -2.53 -17.23 6.30
N TRP A 59 -1.32 -17.08 6.80
CA TRP A 59 -0.60 -15.81 6.83
C TRP A 59 -0.27 -15.32 5.42
N SER A 60 0.28 -16.20 4.57
CA SER A 60 0.59 -15.93 3.17
C SER A 60 -0.61 -15.38 2.39
N LYS A 61 -1.78 -16.00 2.60
CA LYS A 61 -3.03 -15.60 1.96
C LYS A 61 -3.49 -14.21 2.42
N LYS A 62 -3.50 -13.96 3.74
CA LYS A 62 -3.90 -12.66 4.31
C LYS A 62 -2.95 -11.55 3.88
N ARG A 63 -1.64 -11.82 3.83
CA ARG A 63 -0.64 -10.88 3.31
C ARG A 63 -0.94 -10.49 1.87
N ARG A 64 -1.19 -11.47 0.99
CA ARG A 64 -1.48 -11.19 -0.43
C ARG A 64 -2.69 -10.26 -0.57
N GLN A 65 -3.74 -10.49 0.20
CA GLN A 65 -4.92 -9.62 0.23
C GLN A 65 -4.59 -8.19 0.66
N VAL A 66 -3.72 -8.01 1.64
CA VAL A 66 -3.29 -6.67 2.08
C VAL A 66 -2.48 -5.96 0.99
N ILE A 67 -1.53 -6.66 0.35
CA ILE A 67 -0.73 -6.11 -0.75
C ILE A 67 -1.63 -5.69 -1.91
N ASP A 68 -2.56 -6.56 -2.32
CA ASP A 68 -3.49 -6.29 -3.42
C ASP A 68 -4.37 -5.08 -3.11
N ALA A 69 -4.90 -4.98 -1.89
CA ALA A 69 -5.71 -3.85 -1.45
C ALA A 69 -4.93 -2.53 -1.44
N VAL A 70 -3.65 -2.56 -0.99
CA VAL A 70 -2.77 -1.39 -1.02
C VAL A 70 -2.44 -0.96 -2.44
N GLY A 71 -2.21 -1.93 -3.35
CA GLY A 71 -2.01 -1.66 -4.77
C GLY A 71 -3.23 -0.98 -5.39
N SER A 72 -4.41 -1.59 -5.23
CA SER A 72 -5.66 -1.01 -5.73
C SER A 72 -5.94 0.39 -5.18
N PHE A 73 -5.62 0.63 -3.90
CA PHE A 73 -5.79 1.95 -3.30
C PHE A 73 -4.82 2.98 -3.88
N ALA A 74 -3.57 2.59 -4.17
CA ALA A 74 -2.62 3.46 -4.85
C ALA A 74 -3.09 3.82 -6.27
N ASP A 75 -3.61 2.86 -7.03
CA ASP A 75 -4.10 3.10 -8.40
C ASP A 75 -5.27 4.10 -8.42
N ILE A 76 -6.17 4.00 -7.43
CA ILE A 76 -7.29 4.95 -7.27
C ILE A 76 -6.76 6.35 -6.99
N VAL A 77 -5.70 6.45 -6.19
CA VAL A 77 -5.10 7.73 -5.79
C VAL A 77 -4.39 8.38 -6.97
N ASP A 78 -3.60 7.63 -7.72
CA ASP A 78 -2.93 8.12 -8.93
C ASP A 78 -3.98 8.59 -9.97
N SER A 79 -5.06 7.82 -10.16
CA SER A 79 -6.17 8.20 -11.04
C SER A 79 -6.87 9.49 -10.60
N ALA A 80 -7.02 9.68 -9.29
CA ALA A 80 -7.59 10.90 -8.73
C ALA A 80 -6.65 12.10 -8.92
N GLU A 81 -5.34 11.92 -8.71
CA GLU A 81 -4.33 12.95 -8.95
C GLU A 81 -4.34 13.42 -10.41
N GLU A 82 -4.36 12.48 -11.37
CA GLU A 82 -4.46 12.82 -12.79
C GLU A 82 -5.72 13.64 -13.12
N ALA A 83 -6.87 13.22 -12.60
CA ALA A 83 -8.13 13.91 -12.85
C ALA A 83 -8.15 15.32 -12.25
N PHE A 84 -7.67 15.49 -11.01
CA PHE A 84 -7.63 16.78 -10.34
C PHE A 84 -6.54 17.70 -10.87
N GLY A 85 -5.35 17.19 -11.18
CA GLY A 85 -4.27 17.97 -11.80
C GLY A 85 -4.65 18.47 -13.19
N GLY A 86 -5.37 17.64 -13.97
CA GLY A 86 -5.95 18.06 -15.24
C GLY A 86 -6.97 19.19 -15.07
N LEU A 87 -7.90 19.05 -14.10
CA LEU A 87 -8.89 20.08 -13.78
C LEU A 87 -8.25 21.40 -13.34
N ASP A 88 -7.25 21.35 -12.47
CA ASP A 88 -6.53 22.55 -11.99
C ASP A 88 -5.77 23.23 -13.12
N THR A 89 -5.15 22.45 -14.02
CA THR A 89 -4.45 23.00 -15.20
C THR A 89 -5.41 23.70 -16.14
N GLU A 90 -6.56 23.10 -16.43
CA GLU A 90 -7.59 23.71 -17.29
C GLU A 90 -8.23 24.94 -16.63
N LEU A 91 -8.47 24.90 -15.33
CA LEU A 91 -8.95 26.05 -14.58
C LEU A 91 -7.91 27.18 -14.56
N HIS A 92 -6.63 26.86 -14.41
CA HIS A 92 -5.54 27.83 -14.46
C HIS A 92 -5.49 28.54 -15.81
N LYS A 93 -5.48 27.78 -16.92
CA LYS A 93 -5.56 28.31 -18.29
C LYS A 93 -6.75 29.25 -18.49
N ALA A 94 -7.94 28.83 -18.04
CA ALA A 94 -9.15 29.63 -18.13
C ALA A 94 -9.05 30.94 -17.32
N LEU A 95 -8.37 30.93 -16.17
CA LEU A 95 -8.18 32.09 -15.32
C LEU A 95 -7.06 33.03 -15.79
N THR A 96 -5.99 32.51 -16.40
CA THR A 96 -4.86 33.30 -16.91
C THR A 96 -5.06 33.78 -18.34
N GLY A 97 -6.05 33.24 -19.07
CA GLY A 97 -6.35 33.59 -20.45
C GLY A 97 -5.40 32.95 -21.46
N GLU A 98 -4.56 32.01 -21.01
CA GLU A 98 -3.76 31.14 -21.87
C GLU A 98 -4.67 30.02 -22.39
N ILE A 99 -5.36 30.26 -23.51
CA ILE A 99 -6.14 29.23 -24.23
C ILE A 99 -5.22 28.50 -25.21
#